data_AF-A0A2P8KCK0-F1
#
_entry.id   AF-A0A2P8KCK0-F1
#
_cell.length_a   1.000
_cell.length_b   1.000
_cell.length_c   1.000
_cell.angle_alpha   90.00
_cell.angle_beta   90.00
_cell.angle_gamma   90.00
#
_symmetry.space_group_name_H-M   'P 1'
#
loop_
_entity.id
_entity.type
_entity.pdbx_description
1 polymer ?
#
loop_
_entity_poly.entity_id
_entity_poly.type
_entity_poly.pdbx_seq_one_letter_code
_entity_poly.pdbx_strand_id
1 'polypeptide(L)'
;MNWWRASAAPRWEAAESRPTRRPRSPPEFHQLFDRRHDITEQEPSPHAPPLRRFRDPAYVPLADNLAQVRERIDALDAQIVVLLAERGRYVKDAARFKRDAFQVSAPQRQQEVIDKVKRLAEETGAYPEVVEACYRALIAGFIAREQQHHQDMIDIDEGQP
;
A
#
# COMPACT_ATOMS: atom_id res chain seq x y z
N MET A 1 -0.15 37.72 -0.66
CA MET A 1 -0.55 37.40 -2.05
C MET A 1 -1.61 36.32 -1.95
N ASN A 2 -2.86 36.77 -2.02
CA ASN A 2 -4.04 35.99 -1.67
C ASN A 2 -4.58 35.32 -2.92
N TRP A 3 -4.60 33.99 -2.93
CA TRP A 3 -5.25 33.20 -3.98
C TRP A 3 -6.50 32.54 -3.41
N TRP A 4 -7.46 33.36 -3.00
CA TRP A 4 -8.84 32.96 -2.75
C TRP A 4 -9.79 34.07 -3.22
N ARG A 5 -10.51 33.84 -4.33
CA ARG A 5 -11.94 34.16 -4.55
C ARG A 5 -12.35 34.04 -6.03
N ALA A 6 -13.33 33.16 -6.22
CA ALA A 6 -14.52 33.20 -7.09
C ALA A 6 -14.38 33.25 -8.63
N SER A 7 -15.02 32.28 -9.30
CA SER A 7 -16.07 32.56 -10.30
C SER A 7 -16.93 31.33 -10.65
N ALA A 8 -18.16 31.63 -11.03
CA ALA A 8 -19.35 30.79 -11.16
C ALA A 8 -19.26 29.68 -12.22
N ALA A 9 -20.01 28.59 -11.99
CA ALA A 9 -20.23 27.50 -12.93
C ALA A 9 -21.35 27.86 -13.96
N PRO A 10 -21.27 27.40 -15.23
CA PRO A 10 -22.37 27.53 -16.16
C PRO A 10 -23.47 26.49 -15.92
N ARG A 11 -24.71 26.97 -16.03
CA ARG A 11 -25.98 26.22 -16.03
C ARG A 11 -26.19 25.60 -17.42
N TRP A 12 -26.18 24.28 -17.51
CA TRP A 12 -26.83 23.55 -18.60
C TRP A 12 -27.70 22.42 -18.04
N GLU A 13 -28.92 22.37 -18.54
CA GLU A 13 -30.02 21.50 -18.19
C GLU A 13 -29.94 20.17 -18.96
N ALA A 14 -30.44 19.12 -18.30
CA ALA A 14 -31.07 17.92 -18.86
C ALA A 14 -30.28 17.03 -19.85
N ALA A 15 -29.74 15.93 -19.32
CA ALA A 15 -29.66 14.65 -20.03
C ALA A 15 -29.74 13.47 -19.04
N GLU A 16 -30.93 12.89 -18.95
CA GLU A 16 -31.22 11.46 -18.78
C GLU A 16 -30.57 10.68 -17.61
N SER A 17 -31.43 10.38 -16.64
CA SER A 17 -31.26 9.41 -15.57
C SER A 17 -30.99 7.99 -16.11
N ARG A 18 -29.71 7.61 -16.23
CA ARG A 18 -29.29 6.20 -16.27
C ARG A 18 -28.78 5.80 -14.89
N PRO A 19 -29.26 4.69 -14.28
CA PRO A 19 -28.66 4.20 -13.05
C PRO A 19 -27.23 3.75 -13.34
N THR A 20 -26.26 4.58 -12.96
CA THR A 20 -24.84 4.23 -12.96
C THR A 20 -24.67 3.07 -11.98
N ARG A 21 -24.45 1.86 -12.50
CA ARG A 21 -23.92 0.76 -11.69
C ARG A 21 -22.65 1.30 -11.02
N ARG A 22 -22.67 1.39 -9.69
CA ARG A 22 -21.45 1.66 -8.91
C ARG A 22 -20.35 0.71 -9.42
N PRO A 23 -19.14 1.20 -9.73
CA PRO A 23 -18.02 0.31 -9.90
C PRO A 23 -17.89 -0.51 -8.63
N ARG A 24 -17.81 -1.85 -8.75
CA ARG A 24 -17.61 -2.71 -7.58
C ARG A 24 -16.34 -2.24 -6.88
N SER A 25 -16.42 -2.01 -5.57
CA SER A 25 -15.22 -1.81 -4.76
C SER A 25 -14.24 -2.95 -5.02
N PRO A 26 -12.93 -2.69 -5.13
CA PRO A 26 -11.94 -3.76 -5.13
C PRO A 26 -12.19 -4.68 -3.93
N PRO A 27 -12.04 -6.01 -4.08
CA PRO A 27 -12.22 -6.92 -2.96
C PRO A 27 -11.28 -6.52 -1.82
N GLU A 28 -11.79 -6.56 -0.59
CA GLU A 28 -10.94 -6.39 0.59
C GLU A 28 -9.90 -7.51 0.61
N PHE A 29 -8.67 -7.21 1.05
CA PHE A 29 -7.52 -8.10 0.95
C PHE A 29 -7.76 -9.50 1.52
N HIS A 30 -8.59 -9.61 2.57
CA HIS A 30 -9.00 -10.88 3.19
C HIS A 30 -9.84 -11.78 2.26
N GLN A 31 -10.56 -11.21 1.28
CA GLN A 31 -11.45 -11.94 0.38
C GLN A 31 -10.72 -12.55 -0.83
N LEU A 32 -9.44 -12.27 -1.01
CA LEU A 32 -8.61 -12.86 -2.08
C LEU A 32 -8.08 -14.25 -1.71
N PHE A 33 -7.97 -14.55 -0.42
CA PHE A 33 -7.40 -15.82 0.06
C PHE A 33 -8.47 -16.85 0.45
N ASP A 34 -9.75 -16.47 0.51
CA ASP A 34 -10.80 -17.29 1.13
C ASP A 34 -11.73 -17.96 0.10
N ARG A 35 -11.17 -18.66 -0.89
CA ARG A 35 -12.00 -19.42 -1.84
C ARG A 35 -11.40 -20.77 -2.24
N ARG A 36 -11.92 -21.81 -1.58
CA ARG A 36 -11.87 -23.27 -1.87
C ARG A 36 -10.65 -24.02 -1.35
N HIS A 37 -10.70 -24.37 -0.05
CA HIS A 37 -10.03 -25.54 0.46
C HIS A 37 -10.81 -26.79 0.03
N ASP A 38 -10.22 -27.58 -0.88
CA ASP A 38 -10.39 -29.04 -1.03
C ASP A 38 -10.05 -29.46 -2.46
N ILE A 39 -8.74 -29.55 -2.79
CA ILE A 39 -8.18 -30.57 -3.70
C ILE A 39 -6.71 -30.83 -3.27
N THR A 40 -6.46 -31.90 -2.50
CA THR A 40 -5.11 -32.45 -2.20
C THR A 40 -4.06 -31.45 -1.64
N GLU A 41 -4.29 -30.93 -0.44
CA GLU A 41 -3.45 -29.91 0.22
C GLU A 41 -2.34 -30.48 1.11
N GLN A 42 -1.59 -31.49 0.65
CA GLN A 42 -0.34 -31.81 1.35
C GLN A 42 0.78 -30.90 0.84
N GLU A 43 1.21 -30.00 1.71
CA GLU A 43 2.38 -29.17 1.47
C GLU A 43 3.61 -30.06 1.18
N PRO A 44 4.42 -29.74 0.15
CA PRO A 44 5.60 -30.53 -0.14
C PRO A 44 6.56 -30.54 1.05
N SER A 45 7.25 -31.67 1.26
CA SER A 45 8.26 -31.77 2.31
C SER A 45 9.28 -30.63 2.19
N PRO A 46 9.50 -29.82 3.24
CA PRO A 46 10.33 -28.62 3.14
C PRO A 46 11.79 -28.86 2.72
N HIS A 47 12.29 -30.07 2.95
CA HIS A 47 13.67 -30.48 2.65
C HIS A 47 13.79 -31.35 1.39
N ALA A 48 12.69 -31.59 0.67
CA ALA A 48 12.73 -32.34 -0.58
C ALA A 48 13.35 -31.53 -1.73
N PRO A 49 13.90 -32.20 -2.77
CA PRO A 49 14.37 -31.54 -3.98
C PRO A 49 13.24 -30.83 -4.75
N PRO A 50 13.55 -29.87 -5.63
CA PRO A 50 12.56 -29.13 -6.39
C PRO A 50 11.78 -30.05 -7.34
N LEU A 51 10.44 -29.92 -7.32
CA LEU A 51 9.54 -30.70 -8.18
C LEU A 51 9.47 -30.16 -9.62
N ARG A 52 9.91 -28.92 -9.84
CA ARG A 52 9.76 -28.19 -11.11
C ARG A 52 10.97 -27.28 -11.34
N ARG A 53 11.21 -26.95 -12.62
CA ARG A 53 12.20 -25.95 -13.05
C ARG A 53 11.56 -24.95 -14.01
N PHE A 54 12.07 -23.72 -14.03
CA PHE A 54 11.67 -22.74 -15.04
C PHE A 54 12.17 -23.15 -16.42
N ARG A 55 11.43 -22.74 -17.46
CA ARG A 55 11.83 -22.95 -18.86
C ARG A 55 12.89 -21.97 -19.32
N ASP A 56 12.96 -20.82 -18.67
CA ASP A 56 13.98 -19.81 -18.92
C ASP A 56 15.36 -20.39 -18.59
N PRO A 57 16.27 -20.53 -19.59
CA PRO A 57 17.61 -21.06 -19.36
C PRO A 57 18.50 -20.09 -18.56
N ALA A 58 18.14 -18.81 -18.46
CA ALA A 58 18.87 -17.82 -17.66
C ALA A 58 18.50 -17.87 -16.16
N TYR A 59 17.45 -18.61 -15.79
CA TYR A 59 17.04 -18.73 -14.40
C TYR A 59 18.08 -19.50 -13.57
N VAL A 60 18.49 -18.91 -12.46
CA VAL A 60 19.37 -19.53 -11.46
C VAL A 60 18.59 -19.69 -10.15
N PRO A 61 18.43 -20.93 -9.62
CA PRO A 61 17.82 -21.15 -8.31
C PRO A 61 18.58 -20.44 -7.19
N LEU A 62 17.84 -19.82 -6.27
CA LEU A 62 18.43 -19.11 -5.11
C LEU A 62 18.54 -20.00 -3.86
N ALA A 63 17.92 -21.18 -3.86
CA ALA A 63 17.83 -22.10 -2.73
C ALA A 63 17.62 -23.54 -3.23
N ASP A 64 18.08 -24.51 -2.45
CA ASP A 64 18.04 -25.94 -2.82
C ASP A 64 16.70 -26.60 -2.45
N ASN A 65 15.98 -26.06 -1.47
CA ASN A 65 14.73 -26.60 -0.96
C ASN A 65 13.83 -25.51 -0.35
N LEU A 66 12.59 -25.88 -0.05
CA LEU A 66 11.58 -24.94 0.44
C LEU A 66 11.91 -24.38 1.84
N ALA A 67 12.59 -25.14 2.69
CA ALA A 67 13.02 -24.66 4.01
C ALA A 67 14.00 -23.47 3.88
N GLN A 68 14.98 -23.56 2.97
CA GLN A 68 15.89 -22.45 2.69
C GLN A 68 15.16 -21.26 2.07
N VAL A 69 14.20 -21.48 1.16
CA VAL A 69 13.38 -20.38 0.60
C VAL A 69 12.66 -19.62 1.72
N ARG A 70 12.03 -20.34 2.66
CA ARG A 70 11.32 -19.74 3.80
C ARG A 70 12.25 -18.96 4.71
N GLU A 71 13.40 -19.54 5.08
CA GLU A 71 14.39 -18.84 5.91
C GLU A 71 14.85 -17.52 5.28
N ARG A 72 15.06 -17.51 3.96
CA ARG A 72 15.42 -16.29 3.22
C ARG A 72 14.29 -15.28 3.19
N ILE A 73 13.04 -15.72 3.02
CA ILE A 73 11.85 -14.85 3.08
C ILE A 73 11.69 -14.28 4.49
N ASP A 74 11.78 -15.10 5.53
CA ASP A 74 11.66 -14.65 6.93
C ASP A 74 12.71 -13.57 7.26
N ALA A 75 13.94 -13.74 6.77
CA ALA A 75 15.00 -12.76 6.93
C ALA A 75 14.73 -11.43 6.17
N LEU A 76 14.06 -11.49 5.02
CA LEU A 76 13.63 -10.29 4.30
C LEU A 76 12.45 -9.62 5.01
N ASP A 77 11.49 -10.39 5.49
CA ASP A 77 10.32 -9.89 6.21
C ASP A 77 10.72 -9.15 7.48
N ALA A 78 11.70 -9.65 8.23
CA ALA A 78 12.26 -8.94 9.37
C ALA A 78 12.80 -7.55 8.99
N GLN A 79 13.51 -7.44 7.86
CA GLN A 79 14.04 -6.17 7.37
C GLN A 79 12.93 -5.24 6.89
N ILE A 80 11.94 -5.78 6.18
CA ILE A 80 10.77 -5.02 5.71
C ILE A 80 10.03 -4.41 6.90
N VAL A 81 9.77 -5.19 7.96
CA VAL A 81 9.09 -4.71 9.17
C VAL A 81 9.85 -3.54 9.82
N VAL A 82 11.18 -3.62 9.90
CA VAL A 82 12.02 -2.52 10.42
C VAL A 82 11.86 -1.25 9.57
N LEU A 83 11.94 -1.37 8.24
CA LEU A 83 11.76 -0.24 7.32
C LEU A 83 10.35 0.36 7.40
N LEU A 84 9.32 -0.47 7.55
CA LEU A 84 7.95 -0.02 7.73
C LEU A 84 7.77 0.73 9.05
N ALA A 85 8.39 0.26 10.13
CA ALA A 85 8.37 0.96 11.41
C ALA A 85 9.05 2.34 11.31
N GLU A 86 10.21 2.42 10.64
CA GLU A 86 10.90 3.69 10.40
C GLU A 86 10.03 4.65 9.56
N ARG A 87 9.49 4.17 8.43
CA ARG A 87 8.57 4.96 7.59
C ARG A 87 7.38 5.45 8.41
N GLY A 88 6.82 4.61 9.28
CA GLY A 88 5.71 4.96 10.15
C GLY A 88 6.03 6.09 11.14
N ARG A 89 7.26 6.14 11.66
CA ARG A 89 7.72 7.26 12.50
C ARG A 89 7.71 8.58 11.73
N TYR A 90 8.16 8.60 10.48
CA TYR A 90 8.10 9.81 9.65
C TYR A 90 6.67 10.22 9.29
N VAL A 91 5.77 9.27 9.03
CA VAL A 91 4.35 9.58 8.84
C VAL A 91 3.77 10.22 10.09
N LYS A 92 4.06 9.66 11.27
CA LYS A 92 3.61 10.21 12.55
C LYS A 92 4.18 11.61 12.79
N ASP A 93 5.46 11.83 12.51
CA ASP A 93 6.08 13.15 12.66
C ASP A 93 5.49 14.19 11.68
N ALA A 94 5.15 13.76 10.46
CA ALA A 94 4.49 14.60 9.47
C ALA A 94 3.14 15.16 9.95
N ALA A 95 2.45 14.47 10.88
CA ALA A 95 1.19 14.95 11.45
C ALA A 95 1.33 16.29 12.19
N ARG A 96 2.52 16.58 12.76
CA ARG A 96 2.83 17.87 13.43
C ARG A 96 2.81 19.08 12.49
N PHE A 97 2.84 18.85 11.18
CA PHE A 97 2.82 19.89 10.16
C PHE A 97 1.44 20.07 9.52
N LYS A 98 0.44 19.29 9.93
CA LYS A 98 -0.93 19.36 9.39
C LYS A 98 -1.84 20.07 10.38
N ARG A 99 -2.62 21.04 9.89
CA ARG A 99 -3.56 21.81 10.72
C ARG A 99 -4.81 21.01 11.09
N ASP A 100 -5.34 20.25 10.14
CA ASP A 100 -6.54 19.44 10.34
C ASP A 100 -6.32 18.02 9.81
N ALA A 101 -6.92 17.03 10.49
CA ALA A 101 -6.99 15.65 10.00
C ALA A 101 -7.58 15.53 8.57
N PHE A 102 -8.32 16.53 8.09
CA PHE A 102 -8.87 16.56 6.73
C PHE A 102 -7.87 17.00 5.66
N GLN A 103 -6.76 17.66 6.03
CA GLN A 103 -5.61 17.86 5.12
C GLN A 103 -4.72 16.61 4.99
N VAL A 104 -5.04 15.53 5.71
CA VAL A 104 -4.32 14.24 5.64
C VAL A 104 -4.53 13.54 4.30
N SER A 105 -5.62 13.81 3.60
CA SER A 105 -5.76 13.39 2.21
C SER A 105 -5.12 14.44 1.31
N ALA A 106 -3.87 14.24 0.96
CA ALA A 106 -3.24 14.90 -0.19
C ALA A 106 -3.22 13.88 -1.35
N PRO A 107 -4.31 13.75 -2.14
CA PRO A 107 -4.38 12.78 -3.24
C PRO A 107 -3.22 12.92 -4.22
N GLN A 108 -2.78 14.15 -4.48
CA GLN A 108 -1.63 14.43 -5.32
C GLN A 108 -0.35 13.77 -4.76
N ARG A 109 -0.05 13.98 -3.47
CA ARG A 109 1.14 13.40 -2.84
C ARG A 109 1.08 11.88 -2.83
N GLN A 110 -0.10 11.28 -2.61
CA GLN A 110 -0.30 9.84 -2.68
C GLN A 110 0.02 9.30 -4.08
N GLN A 111 -0.48 9.96 -5.13
CA GLN A 111 -0.20 9.58 -6.51
C GLN A 111 1.30 9.69 -6.83
N GLU A 112 1.97 10.75 -6.38
CA GLU A 112 3.42 10.90 -6.54
C GLU A 112 4.22 9.78 -5.87
N VAL A 113 3.80 9.29 -4.68
CA VAL A 113 4.43 8.11 -4.05
C VAL A 113 4.24 6.89 -4.95
N ILE A 114 3.02 6.63 -5.41
CA ILE A 114 2.72 5.47 -6.25
C ILE A 114 3.53 5.49 -7.53
N ASP A 115 3.57 6.62 -8.25
CA ASP A 115 4.32 6.73 -9.49
C ASP A 115 5.82 6.54 -9.27
N LYS A 116 6.35 7.05 -8.15
CA LYS A 116 7.77 6.86 -7.79
C LYS A 116 8.10 5.38 -7.55
N VAL A 117 7.27 4.66 -6.80
CA VAL A 117 7.59 3.28 -6.43
C VAL A 117 7.39 2.31 -7.59
N LYS A 118 6.48 2.62 -8.52
CA LYS A 118 6.34 1.88 -9.77
C LYS A 118 7.59 1.98 -10.64
N ARG A 119 8.13 3.20 -10.82
CA ARG A 119 9.41 3.40 -11.52
C ARG A 119 10.55 2.65 -10.83
N LEU A 120 10.63 2.73 -9.50
CA LEU A 120 11.65 2.01 -8.74
C LEU A 120 11.52 0.48 -8.91
N ALA A 121 10.29 -0.04 -9.01
CA ALA A 121 10.07 -1.46 -9.25
C ALA A 121 10.63 -1.88 -10.62
N GLU A 122 10.34 -1.09 -11.67
CA GLU A 122 10.88 -1.32 -13.02
C GLU A 122 12.42 -1.29 -13.03
N GLU A 123 13.01 -0.30 -12.37
CA GLU A 123 14.48 -0.13 -12.28
C GLU A 123 15.19 -1.26 -11.51
N THR A 124 14.51 -1.87 -10.54
CA THR A 124 15.07 -2.92 -9.67
C THR A 124 14.69 -4.34 -10.07
N GLY A 125 13.87 -4.50 -11.13
CA GLY A 125 13.37 -5.81 -11.58
C GLY A 125 12.29 -6.40 -10.68
N ALA A 126 11.68 -5.60 -9.80
CA ALA A 126 10.50 -6.01 -9.05
C ALA A 126 9.24 -5.90 -9.91
N TYR A 127 8.19 -6.63 -9.52
CA TYR A 127 6.89 -6.60 -10.20
C TYR A 127 6.13 -5.30 -9.88
N PRO A 128 5.96 -4.36 -10.83
CA PRO A 128 5.38 -3.05 -10.54
C PRO A 128 3.95 -3.13 -9.99
N GLU A 129 3.16 -4.10 -10.42
CA GLU A 129 1.80 -4.37 -9.95
C GLU A 129 1.75 -4.81 -8.49
N VAL A 130 2.73 -5.62 -8.06
CA VAL A 130 2.85 -6.06 -6.66
C VAL A 130 3.26 -4.88 -5.80
N VAL A 131 4.27 -4.12 -6.23
CA VAL A 131 4.76 -2.94 -5.51
C VAL A 131 3.65 -1.88 -5.37
N GLU A 132 2.91 -1.61 -6.44
CA GLU A 132 1.77 -0.69 -6.40
C GLU A 132 0.71 -1.14 -5.38
N ALA A 133 0.31 -2.41 -5.42
CA ALA A 133 -0.70 -2.95 -4.49
C ALA A 133 -0.24 -2.83 -3.03
N CYS A 134 1.02 -3.20 -2.74
CA CYS A 134 1.62 -3.06 -1.41
C CYS A 134 1.59 -1.59 -0.94
N TYR A 135 2.00 -0.64 -1.78
CA TYR A 135 2.05 0.76 -1.40
C TYR A 135 0.68 1.39 -1.21
N ARG A 136 -0.33 0.98 -1.99
CA ARG A 136 -1.72 1.44 -1.79
C ARG A 136 -2.25 0.98 -0.43
N ALA A 137 -2.05 -0.28 -0.07
CA ALA A 137 -2.42 -0.80 1.25
C ALA A 137 -1.65 -0.09 2.37
N LEU A 138 -0.34 0.13 2.18
CA LEU A 138 0.51 0.80 3.15
C LEU A 138 0.07 2.24 3.41
N ILE A 139 -0.23 3.01 2.35
CA ILE A 139 -0.73 4.38 2.46
C ILE A 139 -2.06 4.39 3.22
N ALA A 140 -3.01 3.51 2.86
CA ALA A 140 -4.30 3.42 3.55
C ALA A 140 -4.13 3.10 5.05
N GLY A 141 -3.28 2.14 5.39
CA GLY A 141 -3.01 1.78 6.79
C GLY A 141 -2.41 2.92 7.60
N PHE A 142 -1.50 3.69 7.01
CA PHE A 142 -0.89 4.85 7.68
C PHE A 142 -1.86 6.01 7.86
N ILE A 143 -2.74 6.28 6.90
CA ILE A 143 -3.80 7.29 7.05
C ILE A 143 -4.73 6.91 8.21
N ALA A 144 -5.13 5.64 8.30
CA ALA A 144 -5.98 5.16 9.40
C ALA A 144 -5.30 5.32 10.77
N ARG A 145 -4.00 5.02 10.87
CA ARG A 145 -3.20 5.25 12.09
C ARG A 145 -3.04 6.72 12.44
N GLU A 146 -2.85 7.59 11.45
CA GLU A 146 -2.69 9.03 11.67
C GLU A 146 -3.95 9.65 12.28
N GLN A 147 -5.13 9.21 11.84
CA GLN A 147 -6.42 9.64 12.41
C GLN A 147 -6.53 9.34 13.91
N GLN A 148 -5.93 8.25 14.39
CA GLN A 148 -5.88 7.93 15.82
C GLN A 148 -4.92 8.86 16.58
N HIS A 149 -3.76 9.15 16.01
CA HIS A 149 -2.75 10.01 16.67
C HIS A 149 -3.21 11.45 16.83
N HIS A 150 -3.99 11.99 15.89
CA HIS A 150 -4.48 13.37 15.97
C HIS A 150 -5.37 13.62 17.18
N GLN A 151 -6.08 12.60 17.68
CA GLN A 151 -6.91 12.71 18.89
C GLN A 151 -6.09 12.97 20.16
N ASP A 152 -4.80 12.65 20.13
CA ASP A 152 -3.86 12.79 21.25
C ASP A 152 -2.95 14.03 21.10
N MET A 153 -3.19 14.88 20.10
CA MET A 153 -2.39 16.08 19.83
C MET A 153 -3.04 17.33 20.45
N ILE A 154 -2.19 18.24 20.93
CA ILE A 154 -2.59 19.56 21.46
C ILE A 154 -1.98 20.62 20.55
N ASP A 155 -2.74 21.68 20.28
CA ASP A 155 -2.27 22.81 19.49
C ASP A 155 -1.19 23.57 20.25
N ILE A 156 -0.11 23.92 19.53
CA ILE A 156 1.03 24.66 20.09
C ILE A 156 0.60 26.06 20.57
N ASP A 157 -0.47 26.63 20.00
CA ASP A 157 -0.98 27.95 20.33
C ASP A 157 -1.96 27.97 21.52
N GLU A 158 -2.47 26.81 22.00
CA GLU A 158 -3.51 26.74 23.04
C GLU A 158 -2.99 26.46 24.47
N GLY A 159 -1.68 26.41 24.71
CA GLY A 159 -1.20 26.27 26.09
C GLY A 159 0.30 26.13 26.27
N GLN A 160 0.96 27.25 26.52
CA GLN A 160 2.10 27.29 27.42
C GLN A 160 1.79 28.32 28.52
N PRO A 161 1.76 27.93 29.81
CA PRO A 161 1.83 28.91 30.89
C PRO A 161 3.16 29.67 30.87
#